data_AF-A0AA39YZL4-F1
#
_entry.id   AF-A0AA39YZL4-F1
#
_cell.length_a   1.000
_cell.length_b   1.000
_cell.length_c   1.000
_cell.angle_alpha   90.00
_cell.angle_beta   90.00
_cell.angle_gamma   90.00
#
_symmetry.space_group_name_H-M   'P 1'
#
loop_
_entity.id
_entity.type
_entity.pdbx_description
1 polymer ?
#
loop_
_entity_poly.entity_id
_entity_poly.type
_entity_poly.pdbx_seq_one_letter_code
_entity_poly.pdbx_strand_id
1 'polypeptide(L)'
;MPPLRITTWNVNGIRNPFGYQPWRDKRTFDAMFDLLEADIVIMQELKIQRKDLRDDMVLVPGWDCFFSLPKHKKGYSGVAIYTRTSRCAPIRAEEGVLGVLCPPGSSTTYRDLPPDQHIGGYPTEEQIDMAGGVDPAALDAEGRCVVLEFPAFVLLGVYSPANSNGLRDDFRYAFFSALDARIRNLTRQGKRVVLCGDLNVSRAEIDTANAEENIRKEGISHEEYVSTGNRRIFNQMLENGDVIPPRDEGREAPVLWDTCREFHPTRKGMYTHWEQKINARPGNFGSRIDFVLCSISMKEWVQSADIQEGLMVSVVPPGRYTVSDQ
;
A
#
# COMPACT_ATOMS: atom_id res chain seq x y z
N MET A 1 4.50 -13.70 23.30
CA MET A 1 4.66 -13.95 21.86
C MET A 1 5.56 -12.86 21.28
N PRO A 2 6.41 -13.15 20.28
CA PRO A 2 7.16 -12.12 19.60
C PRO A 2 6.19 -11.14 18.89
N PRO A 3 6.61 -9.89 18.63
CA PRO A 3 5.82 -8.89 17.90
C PRO A 3 5.41 -9.40 16.51
N LEU A 4 4.28 -8.92 15.99
CA LEU A 4 3.83 -9.22 14.62
C LEU A 4 4.67 -8.42 13.62
N ARG A 5 5.28 -9.08 12.62
CA ARG A 5 6.05 -8.39 11.56
C ARG A 5 5.26 -8.28 10.26
N ILE A 6 5.02 -7.05 9.81
CA ILE A 6 4.37 -6.74 8.53
C ILE A 6 5.43 -6.22 7.55
N THR A 7 5.47 -6.81 6.36
CA THR A 7 6.34 -6.40 5.25
C THR A 7 5.51 -6.01 4.04
N THR A 8 5.83 -4.90 3.40
CA THR A 8 5.22 -4.49 2.13
C THR A 8 6.26 -4.39 1.04
N TRP A 9 5.95 -4.94 -0.14
CA TRP A 9 6.85 -5.02 -1.26
C TRP A 9 6.11 -4.84 -2.59
N ASN A 10 6.43 -3.82 -3.35
CA ASN A 10 6.13 -3.90 -4.77
C ASN A 10 7.23 -4.74 -5.44
N VAL A 11 6.82 -5.86 -6.04
CA VAL A 11 7.75 -6.86 -6.61
C VAL A 11 7.95 -6.71 -8.12
N ASN A 12 7.25 -5.78 -8.75
CA ASN A 12 7.33 -5.51 -10.19
C ASN A 12 7.08 -6.78 -11.06
N GLY A 13 6.38 -7.76 -10.51
CA GLY A 13 6.14 -9.09 -11.06
C GLY A 13 6.37 -10.16 -10.00
N ILE A 14 5.35 -10.96 -9.68
CA ILE A 14 5.37 -11.89 -8.53
C ILE A 14 6.54 -12.89 -8.52
N ARG A 15 7.12 -13.18 -9.68
CA ARG A 15 8.26 -14.11 -9.83
C ARG A 15 9.61 -13.43 -10.04
N ASN A 16 9.64 -12.12 -10.24
CA ASN A 16 10.89 -11.38 -10.44
C ASN A 16 11.88 -11.61 -9.30
N PRO A 17 11.48 -11.64 -8.01
CA PRO A 17 12.40 -11.94 -6.91
C PRO A 17 13.24 -13.21 -7.12
N PHE A 18 12.68 -14.25 -7.74
CA PHE A 18 13.37 -15.52 -7.98
C PHE A 18 14.47 -15.46 -9.05
N GLY A 19 14.61 -14.33 -9.76
CA GLY A 19 15.72 -14.05 -10.66
C GLY A 19 16.99 -13.57 -9.93
N TYR A 20 16.85 -13.11 -8.69
CA TYR A 20 17.92 -12.41 -7.95
C TYR A 20 18.28 -13.16 -6.67
N GLN A 21 19.50 -12.95 -6.15
CA GLN A 21 19.85 -13.47 -4.83
C GLN A 21 19.09 -12.70 -3.73
N PRO A 22 18.74 -13.36 -2.62
CA PRO A 22 19.03 -14.77 -2.27
C PRO A 22 18.03 -15.80 -2.84
N TRP A 23 16.91 -15.37 -3.43
CA TRP A 23 15.81 -16.28 -3.80
C TRP A 23 16.04 -17.06 -5.12
N ARG A 24 17.09 -16.72 -5.86
CA ARG A 24 17.53 -17.50 -7.01
C ARG A 24 17.95 -18.91 -6.63
N ASP A 25 18.49 -19.09 -5.42
CA ASP A 25 18.98 -20.37 -4.91
C ASP A 25 17.82 -21.31 -4.50
N LYS A 26 16.78 -20.78 -3.86
CA LYS A 26 15.55 -21.51 -3.54
C LYS A 26 14.32 -20.70 -3.99
N ARG A 27 13.80 -21.04 -5.17
CA ARG A 27 12.76 -20.29 -5.89
C ARG A 27 11.34 -20.61 -5.43
N THR A 28 11.11 -20.54 -4.13
CA THR A 28 9.81 -20.87 -3.53
C THR A 28 9.35 -19.75 -2.61
N PHE A 29 8.03 -19.56 -2.50
CA PHE A 29 7.46 -18.49 -1.68
C PHE A 29 7.67 -18.72 -0.18
N ASP A 30 7.67 -19.97 0.29
CA ASP A 30 8.01 -20.30 1.68
C ASP A 30 9.41 -19.79 2.05
N ALA A 31 10.40 -20.09 1.20
CA ALA A 31 11.78 -19.63 1.39
C ALA A 31 11.87 -18.11 1.34
N MET A 32 11.06 -17.48 0.48
CA MET A 32 10.99 -16.03 0.39
C MET A 32 10.52 -15.43 1.71
N PHE A 33 9.39 -15.90 2.23
CA PHE A 33 8.77 -15.33 3.41
C PHE A 33 9.55 -15.63 4.69
N ASP A 34 10.25 -16.75 4.76
CA ASP A 34 11.16 -17.05 5.86
C ASP A 34 12.37 -16.10 5.89
N LEU A 35 12.96 -15.78 4.73
CA LEU A 35 14.05 -14.80 4.64
C LEU A 35 13.61 -13.36 4.90
N LEU A 36 12.35 -13.01 4.57
CA LEU A 36 11.75 -11.74 4.96
C LEU A 36 11.45 -11.68 6.47
N GLU A 37 11.48 -12.82 7.17
CA GLU A 37 11.13 -12.96 8.59
C GLU A 37 9.77 -12.36 8.93
N ALA A 38 8.81 -12.41 7.98
CA ALA A 38 7.53 -11.74 8.11
C ALA A 38 6.43 -12.68 8.65
N ASP A 39 5.41 -12.08 9.27
CA ASP A 39 4.14 -12.73 9.61
C ASP A 39 3.02 -12.32 8.63
N ILE A 40 3.10 -11.11 8.05
CA ILE A 40 2.23 -10.64 6.98
C ILE A 40 3.10 -10.05 5.87
N VAL A 41 2.88 -10.51 4.63
CA VAL A 41 3.58 -10.00 3.43
C VAL A 41 2.56 -9.44 2.46
N ILE A 42 2.65 -8.15 2.16
CA ILE A 42 1.85 -7.48 1.14
C ILE A 42 2.73 -7.33 -0.11
N MET A 43 2.35 -7.98 -1.20
CA MET A 43 3.05 -7.88 -2.49
C MET A 43 2.22 -7.06 -3.48
N GLN A 44 2.80 -6.03 -4.09
CA GLN A 44 2.18 -5.19 -5.12
C GLN A 44 2.80 -5.43 -6.50
N GLU A 45 2.08 -5.01 -7.54
CA GLU A 45 2.47 -5.12 -8.95
C GLU A 45 2.81 -6.57 -9.34
N LEU A 46 1.93 -7.51 -9.00
CA LEU A 46 2.13 -8.94 -9.27
C LEU A 46 2.27 -9.27 -10.78
N LYS A 47 1.68 -8.46 -11.66
CA LYS A 47 1.65 -8.61 -13.13
C LYS A 47 1.09 -9.95 -13.62
N ILE A 48 0.10 -10.49 -12.91
CA ILE A 48 -0.60 -11.72 -13.26
C ILE A 48 -2.11 -11.52 -13.32
N GLN A 49 -2.80 -12.40 -14.02
CA GLN A 49 -4.26 -12.52 -13.97
C GLN A 49 -4.66 -13.82 -13.24
N ARG A 50 -5.95 -13.97 -12.91
CA ARG A 50 -6.47 -15.16 -12.21
C ARG A 50 -6.09 -16.48 -12.88
N LYS A 51 -6.05 -16.53 -14.21
CA LYS A 51 -5.65 -17.71 -15.00
C LYS A 51 -4.16 -18.06 -14.93
N ASP A 52 -3.32 -17.12 -14.49
CA ASP A 52 -1.87 -17.29 -14.38
C ASP A 52 -1.46 -17.76 -12.96
N LEU A 53 -2.42 -17.84 -12.02
CA LEU A 53 -2.20 -18.40 -10.70
C LEU A 53 -1.80 -19.87 -10.81
N ARG A 54 -0.87 -20.27 -9.95
CA ARG A 54 -0.35 -21.64 -9.87
C ARG A 54 -0.35 -22.08 -8.42
N ASP A 55 -0.39 -23.39 -8.19
CA ASP A 55 -0.44 -24.01 -6.86
C ASP A 55 0.66 -23.47 -5.93
N ASP A 56 1.88 -23.28 -6.44
CA ASP A 56 3.00 -22.76 -5.63
C ASP A 56 2.78 -21.32 -5.11
N MET A 57 1.88 -20.55 -5.73
CA MET A 57 1.53 -19.19 -5.30
C MET A 57 0.38 -19.15 -4.29
N VAL A 58 -0.50 -20.16 -4.28
CA VAL A 58 -1.75 -20.14 -3.49
C VAL A 58 -1.80 -21.22 -2.41
N LEU A 59 -0.94 -22.24 -2.50
CA LEU A 59 -0.79 -23.33 -1.54
C LEU A 59 0.59 -23.25 -0.88
N VAL A 60 0.89 -22.11 -0.25
CA VAL A 60 2.16 -21.92 0.47
C VAL A 60 2.01 -22.51 1.89
N PRO A 61 2.80 -23.54 2.27
CA PRO A 61 2.60 -24.24 3.54
C PRO A 61 2.68 -23.30 4.75
N GLY A 62 1.63 -23.28 5.58
CA GLY A 62 1.55 -22.46 6.80
C GLY A 62 1.14 -20.99 6.56
N TRP A 63 0.69 -20.67 5.34
CA TRP A 63 0.26 -19.33 4.96
C TRP A 63 -1.11 -19.35 4.29
N ASP A 64 -1.96 -18.41 4.70
CA ASP A 64 -3.16 -18.05 3.95
C ASP A 64 -2.82 -16.93 2.97
N CYS A 65 -3.52 -16.87 1.83
CA CYS A 65 -3.26 -15.88 0.78
C CYS A 65 -4.56 -15.24 0.25
N PHE A 66 -4.47 -13.95 -0.07
CA PHE A 66 -5.60 -13.14 -0.53
C PHE A 66 -5.13 -12.29 -1.70
N PHE A 67 -5.85 -12.33 -2.82
CA PHE A 67 -5.44 -11.67 -4.05
C PHE A 67 -6.52 -10.72 -4.54
N SER A 68 -6.09 -9.58 -5.07
CA SER A 68 -6.88 -8.78 -5.99
C SER A 68 -6.10 -8.60 -7.29
N LEU A 69 -6.68 -9.05 -8.40
CA LEU A 69 -6.00 -9.14 -9.70
C LEU A 69 -6.78 -8.36 -10.76
N PRO A 70 -6.10 -7.75 -11.74
CA PRO A 70 -6.76 -7.00 -12.80
C PRO A 70 -7.70 -7.90 -13.62
N LYS A 71 -8.93 -7.43 -13.85
CA LYS A 71 -9.91 -8.18 -14.64
C LYS A 71 -9.59 -8.20 -16.14
N HIS A 72 -9.07 -7.10 -16.68
CA HIS A 72 -9.00 -6.90 -18.13
C HIS A 72 -7.57 -6.79 -18.69
N LYS A 73 -6.63 -6.21 -17.93
CA LYS A 73 -5.29 -5.89 -18.44
C LYS A 73 -4.26 -6.96 -18.02
N LYS A 74 -3.65 -7.62 -19.02
CA LYS A 74 -2.59 -8.62 -18.79
C LYS A 74 -1.28 -7.94 -18.36
N GLY A 75 -0.51 -8.59 -17.48
CA GLY A 75 0.82 -8.12 -17.09
C GLY A 75 0.80 -6.81 -16.30
N TYR A 76 -0.31 -6.52 -15.61
CA TYR A 76 -0.59 -5.23 -15.01
C TYR A 76 -0.94 -5.36 -13.54
N SER A 77 -0.57 -4.39 -12.70
CA SER A 77 -1.08 -4.26 -11.32
C SER A 77 -1.06 -5.58 -10.53
N GLY A 78 -2.04 -5.80 -9.66
CA GLY A 78 -2.19 -6.98 -8.82
C GLY A 78 -1.64 -6.73 -7.43
N VAL A 79 -2.39 -7.14 -6.41
CA VAL A 79 -1.98 -7.13 -5.02
C VAL A 79 -2.25 -8.49 -4.39
N ALA A 80 -1.32 -8.98 -3.59
CA ALA A 80 -1.49 -10.16 -2.75
C ALA A 80 -1.14 -9.83 -1.30
N ILE A 81 -1.86 -10.45 -0.36
CA ILE A 81 -1.49 -10.48 1.05
C ILE A 81 -1.36 -11.93 1.46
N TYR A 82 -0.22 -12.27 2.05
CA TYR A 82 0.02 -13.56 2.69
C TYR A 82 0.06 -13.36 4.21
N THR A 83 -0.63 -14.23 4.95
CA THR A 83 -0.65 -14.20 6.43
C THR A 83 -0.22 -15.54 7.01
N ARG A 84 0.75 -15.54 7.93
CA ARG A 84 1.26 -16.75 8.57
C ARG A 84 0.21 -17.28 9.55
N THR A 85 -0.43 -18.41 9.21
CA THR A 85 -1.62 -18.93 9.90
C THR A 85 -1.37 -19.23 11.38
N SER A 86 -0.14 -19.58 11.77
CA SER A 86 0.24 -19.83 13.16
C SER A 86 0.35 -18.56 14.02
N ARG A 87 0.21 -17.37 13.43
CA ARG A 87 0.49 -16.06 14.06
C ARG A 87 -0.70 -15.12 14.00
N CYS A 88 -1.38 -15.08 12.87
CA CYS A 88 -2.57 -14.28 12.67
C CYS A 88 -3.48 -14.91 11.61
N ALA A 89 -4.79 -14.78 11.80
CA ALA A 89 -5.79 -15.18 10.82
C ALA A 89 -6.81 -14.04 10.68
N PRO A 90 -7.05 -13.54 9.45
CA PRO A 90 -8.12 -12.58 9.23
C PRO A 90 -9.48 -13.27 9.40
N ILE A 91 -10.46 -12.52 9.89
CA ILE A 91 -11.86 -12.95 10.04
C ILE A 91 -12.71 -12.61 8.81
N ARG A 92 -12.28 -11.64 7.98
CA ARG A 92 -12.91 -11.30 6.70
C ARG A 92 -11.85 -10.84 5.70
N ALA A 93 -12.17 -11.00 4.41
CA ALA A 93 -11.32 -10.57 3.30
C ALA A 93 -12.16 -10.03 2.15
N GLU A 94 -11.73 -8.92 1.55
CA GLU A 94 -12.39 -8.26 0.44
C GLU A 94 -11.39 -7.79 -0.62
N GLU A 95 -11.87 -7.70 -1.86
CA GLU A 95 -11.17 -7.05 -2.96
C GLU A 95 -11.73 -5.64 -3.20
N GLY A 96 -10.86 -4.70 -3.56
CA GLY A 96 -11.26 -3.34 -3.93
C GLY A 96 -11.41 -2.38 -2.75
N VAL A 97 -11.50 -1.10 -3.08
CA VAL A 97 -11.67 0.01 -2.13
C VAL A 97 -13.15 0.34 -1.95
N LEU A 98 -13.97 0.22 -2.98
CA LEU A 98 -15.37 0.65 -2.91
C LEU A 98 -16.30 -0.47 -2.40
N GLY A 99 -15.90 -1.73 -2.50
CA GLY A 99 -16.75 -2.86 -2.11
C GLY A 99 -17.81 -3.21 -3.15
N VAL A 100 -17.67 -2.67 -4.37
CA VAL A 100 -18.55 -2.93 -5.52
C VAL A 100 -18.22 -4.24 -6.25
N LEU A 101 -17.14 -4.90 -5.84
CA LEU A 101 -16.80 -6.24 -6.30
C LEU A 101 -17.62 -7.29 -5.54
N CYS A 102 -17.78 -8.48 -6.13
CA CYS A 102 -18.47 -9.59 -5.51
C CYS A 102 -17.48 -10.62 -4.96
N PRO A 103 -17.75 -11.23 -3.80
CA PRO A 103 -17.02 -12.40 -3.33
C PRO A 103 -17.04 -13.54 -4.35
N PRO A 104 -16.06 -14.48 -4.29
CA PRO A 104 -16.07 -15.68 -5.11
C PRO A 104 -17.40 -16.46 -4.98
N GLY A 105 -18.05 -16.74 -6.11
CA GLY A 105 -19.31 -17.48 -6.14
C GLY A 105 -20.57 -16.68 -5.79
N SER A 106 -20.45 -15.37 -5.54
CA SER A 106 -21.58 -14.48 -5.26
C SER A 106 -21.85 -13.52 -6.41
N SER A 107 -23.13 -13.14 -6.59
CA SER A 107 -23.54 -12.00 -7.43
C SER A 107 -23.81 -10.73 -6.63
N THR A 108 -23.84 -10.82 -5.30
CA THR A 108 -24.02 -9.70 -4.38
C THR A 108 -22.66 -9.04 -4.11
N THR A 109 -22.59 -7.72 -4.22
CA THR A 109 -21.35 -6.98 -3.96
C THR A 109 -20.99 -7.02 -2.47
N TYR A 110 -19.72 -6.81 -2.11
CA TYR A 110 -19.29 -6.76 -0.71
C TYR A 110 -20.06 -5.72 0.11
N ARG A 111 -20.40 -4.57 -0.48
CA ARG A 111 -21.17 -3.51 0.20
C ARG A 111 -22.65 -3.81 0.40
N ASP A 112 -23.19 -4.75 -0.37
CA ASP A 112 -24.60 -5.17 -0.29
C ASP A 112 -24.80 -6.45 0.53
N LEU A 113 -23.71 -7.04 1.04
CA LEU A 113 -23.79 -8.17 1.97
C LEU A 113 -24.38 -7.74 3.32
N PRO A 114 -24.91 -8.68 4.12
CA PRO A 114 -25.29 -8.41 5.50
C PRO A 114 -24.12 -7.79 6.31
N PRO A 115 -24.38 -6.90 7.29
CA PRO A 115 -23.33 -6.22 8.06
C PRO A 115 -22.31 -7.12 8.75
N ASP A 116 -22.70 -8.34 9.11
CA ASP A 116 -21.84 -9.35 9.73
C ASP A 116 -20.97 -10.12 8.72
N GLN A 117 -21.17 -9.91 7.43
CA GLN A 117 -20.49 -10.62 6.34
C GLN A 117 -19.53 -9.72 5.54
N HIS A 118 -19.37 -8.46 5.94
CA HIS A 118 -18.47 -7.52 5.28
C HIS A 118 -17.62 -6.71 6.26
N ILE A 119 -16.52 -6.13 5.76
CA ILE A 119 -15.61 -5.27 6.51
C ILE A 119 -16.20 -3.88 6.68
N GLY A 120 -16.92 -3.36 5.69
CA GLY A 120 -17.58 -2.05 5.77
C GLY A 120 -16.65 -0.86 5.53
N GLY A 121 -17.06 0.30 6.05
CA GLY A 121 -16.39 1.58 5.85
C GLY A 121 -16.40 2.06 4.39
N TYR A 122 -17.33 1.61 3.55
CA TYR A 122 -17.35 1.98 2.14
C TYR A 122 -17.61 3.47 1.94
N PRO A 123 -16.99 4.12 0.92
CA PRO A 123 -17.34 5.48 0.54
C PRO A 123 -18.82 5.59 0.14
N THR A 124 -19.48 6.67 0.59
CA THR A 124 -20.85 7.02 0.18
C THR A 124 -20.88 7.48 -1.28
N GLU A 125 -22.07 7.55 -1.88
CA GLU A 125 -22.23 8.08 -3.25
C GLU A 125 -21.66 9.51 -3.36
N GLU A 126 -21.98 10.37 -2.40
CA GLU A 126 -21.43 11.73 -2.33
C GLU A 126 -19.90 11.76 -2.27
N GLN A 127 -19.28 10.87 -1.49
CA GLN A 127 -17.81 10.76 -1.43
C GLN A 127 -17.19 10.26 -2.72
N ILE A 128 -17.89 9.39 -3.47
CA ILE A 128 -17.46 8.90 -4.78
C ILE A 128 -17.58 10.00 -5.83
N ASP A 129 -18.67 10.77 -5.81
CA ASP A 129 -18.89 11.87 -6.74
C ASP A 129 -17.83 12.97 -6.55
N MET A 130 -17.54 13.33 -5.29
CA MET A 130 -16.46 14.26 -4.94
C MET A 130 -15.06 13.75 -5.33
N ALA A 131 -14.89 12.45 -5.54
CA ALA A 131 -13.63 11.84 -5.97
C ALA A 131 -13.35 12.00 -7.48
N GLY A 132 -14.24 12.61 -8.25
CA GLY A 132 -14.01 12.93 -9.67
C GLY A 132 -14.75 12.04 -10.67
N GLY A 133 -15.85 11.40 -10.26
CA GLY A 133 -16.83 10.79 -11.16
C GLY A 133 -16.33 9.59 -11.99
N VAL A 134 -15.28 8.91 -11.53
CA VAL A 134 -14.80 7.66 -12.15
C VAL A 134 -15.75 6.52 -11.81
N ASP A 135 -16.09 5.70 -12.80
CA ASP A 135 -16.94 4.52 -12.61
C ASP A 135 -16.40 3.63 -11.46
N PRO A 136 -17.20 3.39 -10.40
CA PRO A 136 -16.79 2.57 -9.26
C PRO A 136 -16.29 1.18 -9.64
N ALA A 137 -16.96 0.54 -10.60
CA ALA A 137 -16.59 -0.81 -11.02
C ALA A 137 -15.23 -0.80 -11.74
N ALA A 138 -14.97 0.19 -12.59
CA ALA A 138 -13.67 0.39 -13.23
C ALA A 138 -12.55 0.67 -12.22
N LEU A 139 -12.83 1.45 -11.17
CA LEU A 139 -11.84 1.79 -10.13
C LEU A 139 -11.33 0.53 -9.39
N ASP A 140 -12.25 -0.34 -8.97
CA ASP A 140 -11.92 -1.57 -8.24
C ASP A 140 -11.46 -2.73 -9.17
N ALA A 141 -11.75 -2.68 -10.48
CA ALA A 141 -11.41 -3.75 -11.42
C ALA A 141 -9.91 -3.90 -11.75
N GLU A 142 -9.06 -2.95 -11.34
CA GLU A 142 -7.62 -2.98 -11.66
C GLU A 142 -6.76 -3.82 -10.70
N GLY A 143 -7.35 -4.47 -9.70
CA GLY A 143 -6.61 -5.35 -8.78
C GLY A 143 -5.63 -4.59 -7.90
N ARG A 144 -6.08 -3.48 -7.31
CA ARG A 144 -5.22 -2.50 -6.61
C ARG A 144 -5.34 -2.52 -5.09
N CYS A 145 -6.29 -3.26 -4.54
CA CYS A 145 -6.55 -3.26 -3.12
C CYS A 145 -7.04 -4.63 -2.65
N VAL A 146 -6.41 -5.13 -1.59
CA VAL A 146 -6.91 -6.24 -0.79
C VAL A 146 -7.13 -5.71 0.62
N VAL A 147 -8.31 -5.97 1.19
CA VAL A 147 -8.65 -5.55 2.55
C VAL A 147 -8.88 -6.79 3.41
N LEU A 148 -8.16 -6.90 4.53
CA LEU A 148 -8.32 -7.97 5.51
C LEU A 148 -8.75 -7.38 6.84
N GLU A 149 -9.76 -7.97 7.46
CA GLU A 149 -10.14 -7.64 8.83
C GLU A 149 -9.58 -8.69 9.78
N PHE A 150 -8.78 -8.26 10.75
CA PHE A 150 -8.37 -9.06 11.90
C PHE A 150 -9.21 -8.65 13.12
N PRO A 151 -9.27 -9.47 14.18
CA PRO A 151 -9.97 -9.09 15.41
C PRO A 151 -9.54 -7.74 16.01
N ALA A 152 -8.30 -7.31 15.79
CA ALA A 152 -7.73 -6.10 16.38
C ALA A 152 -7.65 -4.89 15.44
N PHE A 153 -7.58 -5.09 14.12
CA PHE A 153 -7.39 -4.03 13.11
C PHE A 153 -7.80 -4.48 11.71
N VAL A 154 -8.02 -3.54 10.80
CA VAL A 154 -8.21 -3.75 9.36
C VAL A 154 -6.94 -3.39 8.63
N LEU A 155 -6.44 -4.29 7.78
CA LEU A 155 -5.30 -4.09 6.91
C LEU A 155 -5.77 -3.80 5.48
N LEU A 156 -5.32 -2.69 4.90
CA LEU A 156 -5.46 -2.39 3.48
C LEU A 156 -4.09 -2.56 2.82
N GLY A 157 -3.95 -3.56 1.96
CA GLY A 157 -2.80 -3.72 1.07
C GLY A 157 -3.10 -3.05 -0.27
N VAL A 158 -2.32 -2.03 -0.65
CA VAL A 158 -2.65 -1.12 -1.77
C VAL A 158 -1.53 -1.01 -2.79
N TYR A 159 -1.91 -0.95 -4.06
CA TYR A 159 -1.06 -0.48 -5.16
C TYR A 159 -1.75 0.68 -5.88
N SER A 160 -1.41 1.91 -5.46
CA SER A 160 -2.00 3.12 -6.03
C SER A 160 -1.57 3.31 -7.49
N PRO A 161 -2.42 3.91 -8.35
CA PRO A 161 -2.04 4.22 -9.72
C PRO A 161 -0.82 5.14 -9.78
N ALA A 162 0.17 4.79 -10.62
CA ALA A 162 1.36 5.60 -10.83
C ALA A 162 1.04 6.94 -11.53
N ASN A 163 1.94 7.92 -11.40
CA ASN A 163 1.88 9.12 -12.23
C ASN A 163 2.09 8.71 -13.69
N SER A 164 1.20 9.14 -14.59
CA SER A 164 1.25 8.80 -16.02
C SER A 164 1.38 10.04 -16.90
N ASN A 165 2.03 11.09 -16.37
CA ASN A 165 2.21 12.38 -17.04
C ASN A 165 0.87 12.99 -17.49
N GLY A 166 -0.14 12.99 -16.61
CA GLY A 166 -1.44 13.60 -16.89
C GLY A 166 -2.51 12.67 -17.48
N LEU A 167 -2.15 11.52 -18.06
CA LEU A 167 -3.11 10.68 -18.80
C LEU A 167 -4.17 9.99 -17.93
N ARG A 168 -3.88 9.82 -16.63
CA ARG A 168 -4.76 9.12 -15.67
C ARG A 168 -4.86 9.83 -14.33
N ASP A 169 -4.67 11.14 -14.33
CA ASP A 169 -4.62 11.89 -13.08
C ASP A 169 -5.97 11.87 -12.36
N ASP A 170 -7.08 11.96 -13.10
CA ASP A 170 -8.44 11.81 -12.55
C ASP A 170 -8.65 10.44 -11.92
N PHE A 171 -8.23 9.36 -12.61
CA PHE A 171 -8.33 8.00 -12.07
C PHE A 171 -7.50 7.83 -10.79
N ARG A 172 -6.29 8.38 -10.79
CA ARG A 172 -5.39 8.33 -9.65
C ARG A 172 -5.97 9.11 -8.47
N TYR A 173 -6.47 10.32 -8.72
CA TYR A 173 -7.14 11.16 -7.73
C TYR A 173 -8.37 10.49 -7.15
N ALA A 174 -9.21 9.89 -8.00
CA ALA A 174 -10.39 9.15 -7.57
C ALA A 174 -10.05 7.96 -6.68
N PHE A 175 -9.04 7.18 -7.07
CA PHE A 175 -8.56 6.04 -6.28
C PHE A 175 -8.08 6.48 -4.89
N PHE A 176 -7.24 7.52 -4.86
CA PHE A 176 -6.66 8.00 -3.61
C PHE A 176 -7.69 8.66 -2.69
N SER A 177 -8.66 9.37 -3.26
CA SER A 177 -9.79 9.96 -2.53
C SER A 177 -10.72 8.89 -1.96
N ALA A 178 -11.04 7.84 -2.74
CA ALA A 178 -11.82 6.70 -2.27
C ALA A 178 -11.12 5.95 -1.14
N LEU A 179 -9.79 5.83 -1.22
CA LEU A 179 -8.97 5.20 -0.18
C LEU A 179 -9.02 6.01 1.13
N ASP A 180 -8.79 7.33 1.06
CA ASP A 180 -8.93 8.26 2.20
C ASP A 180 -10.32 8.18 2.83
N ALA A 181 -11.38 8.24 2.00
CA ALA A 181 -12.76 8.13 2.45
C ALA A 181 -13.01 6.80 3.18
N ARG A 182 -12.55 5.67 2.62
CA ARG A 182 -12.72 4.36 3.26
C ARG A 182 -12.01 4.27 4.60
N ILE A 183 -10.78 4.75 4.69
CA ILE A 183 -10.00 4.73 5.94
C ILE A 183 -10.69 5.59 7.02
N ARG A 184 -11.19 6.76 6.66
CA ARG A 184 -11.94 7.64 7.58
C ARG A 184 -13.26 7.02 8.01
N ASN A 185 -13.99 6.39 7.09
CA ASN A 185 -15.24 5.70 7.38
C ASN A 185 -15.01 4.51 8.33
N LEU A 186 -13.97 3.69 8.10
CA LEU A 186 -13.56 2.62 9.02
C LEU A 186 -13.18 3.16 10.40
N THR A 187 -12.41 4.25 10.45
CA THR A 187 -12.03 4.91 11.70
C THR A 187 -13.26 5.40 12.48
N ARG A 188 -14.24 6.01 11.80
CA ARG A 188 -15.51 6.44 12.40
C ARG A 188 -16.35 5.27 12.93
N GLN A 189 -16.21 4.08 12.36
CA GLN A 189 -16.81 2.84 12.87
C GLN A 189 -16.02 2.24 14.06
N GLY A 190 -15.00 2.94 14.57
CA GLY A 190 -14.18 2.49 15.69
C GLY A 190 -13.12 1.46 15.31
N LYS A 191 -12.92 1.18 14.01
CA LYS A 191 -11.89 0.24 13.55
C LYS A 191 -10.52 0.91 13.54
N ARG A 192 -9.51 0.15 13.98
CA ARG A 192 -8.11 0.51 13.80
C ARG A 192 -7.67 0.07 12.41
N VAL A 193 -6.90 0.90 11.72
CA VAL A 193 -6.52 0.68 10.32
C VAL A 193 -5.00 0.62 10.21
N VAL A 194 -4.52 -0.33 9.41
CA VAL A 194 -3.15 -0.39 8.89
C VAL A 194 -3.23 -0.27 7.37
N LEU A 195 -2.56 0.72 6.79
CA LEU A 195 -2.44 0.90 5.35
C LEU A 195 -1.01 0.56 4.94
N CYS A 196 -0.86 -0.44 4.08
CA CYS A 196 0.42 -0.91 3.57
C CYS A 196 0.45 -0.89 2.05
N GLY A 197 1.57 -0.48 1.46
CA GLY A 197 1.78 -0.62 0.03
C GLY A 197 2.47 0.55 -0.64
N ASP A 198 2.59 0.41 -1.96
CA ASP A 198 3.04 1.45 -2.88
C ASP A 198 1.89 2.45 -3.12
N LEU A 199 2.01 3.61 -2.51
CA LEU A 199 1.06 4.71 -2.64
C LEU A 199 1.38 5.61 -3.84
N ASN A 200 2.49 5.39 -4.54
CA ASN A 200 2.96 6.17 -5.69
C ASN A 200 3.08 7.68 -5.42
N VAL A 201 3.17 8.10 -4.15
CA VAL A 201 3.24 9.49 -3.72
C VAL A 201 4.24 9.65 -2.58
N SER A 202 5.10 10.66 -2.67
CA SER A 202 5.98 11.07 -1.58
C SER A 202 5.28 12.09 -0.69
N ARG A 203 5.56 12.07 0.62
CA ARG A 203 4.97 12.97 1.61
C ARG A 203 5.54 14.39 1.53
N ALA A 204 6.87 14.51 1.56
CA ALA A 204 7.62 15.77 1.66
C ALA A 204 8.94 15.70 0.86
N GLU A 205 9.70 16.80 0.78
CA GLU A 205 10.94 16.87 -0.01
C GLU A 205 11.98 15.83 0.42
N ILE A 206 12.11 15.58 1.72
CA ILE A 206 13.07 14.60 2.27
C ILE A 206 12.84 13.17 1.74
N ASP A 207 11.64 12.89 1.22
CA ASP A 207 11.25 11.61 0.65
C ASP A 207 11.54 11.51 -0.85
N THR A 208 12.27 12.45 -1.46
CA THR A 208 12.68 12.38 -2.88
C THR A 208 14.03 13.06 -3.09
N ALA A 209 15.00 12.33 -3.65
CA ALA A 209 16.40 12.78 -3.80
C ALA A 209 16.55 14.16 -4.43
N ASN A 210 15.73 14.46 -5.43
CA ASN A 210 15.81 15.68 -6.23
C ASN A 210 14.65 16.66 -6.03
N ALA A 211 13.92 16.54 -4.92
CA ALA A 211 12.77 17.40 -4.66
C ALA A 211 13.13 18.89 -4.72
N GLU A 212 14.18 19.33 -4.02
CA GLU A 212 14.61 20.74 -3.99
C GLU A 212 15.00 21.28 -5.36
N GLU A 213 15.72 20.48 -6.17
CA GLU A 213 16.11 20.88 -7.53
C GLU A 213 14.88 20.95 -8.45
N ASN A 214 13.95 20.01 -8.36
CA ASN A 214 12.73 19.99 -9.16
C ASN A 214 11.82 21.17 -8.81
N ILE A 215 11.61 21.45 -7.52
CA ILE A 215 10.86 22.61 -7.03
C ILE A 215 11.45 23.91 -7.61
N ARG A 216 12.78 24.06 -7.56
CA ARG A 216 13.47 25.23 -8.13
C ARG A 216 13.31 25.33 -9.66
N LYS A 217 13.38 24.21 -10.38
CA LYS A 217 13.24 24.17 -11.84
C LYS A 217 11.81 24.49 -12.30
N GLU A 218 10.82 23.98 -11.58
CA GLU A 218 9.41 24.22 -11.84
C GLU A 218 8.97 25.62 -11.38
N GLY A 219 9.76 26.28 -10.53
CA GLY A 219 9.49 27.63 -10.03
C GLY A 219 8.33 27.66 -9.04
N ILE A 220 8.06 26.53 -8.36
CA ILE A 220 7.00 26.40 -7.37
C ILE A 220 7.54 26.59 -5.96
N SER A 221 6.65 27.01 -5.06
CA SER A 221 6.90 27.07 -3.62
C SER A 221 6.79 25.69 -2.96
N HIS A 222 7.30 25.59 -1.73
CA HIS A 222 7.07 24.43 -0.86
C HIS A 222 5.57 24.18 -0.64
N GLU A 223 4.78 25.25 -0.43
CA GLU A 223 3.34 25.16 -0.24
C GLU A 223 2.66 24.50 -1.45
N GLU A 224 3.00 24.94 -2.66
CA GLU A 224 2.51 24.34 -3.89
C GLU A 224 2.94 22.88 -4.03
N TYR A 225 4.19 22.55 -3.68
CA TYR A 225 4.69 21.18 -3.71
C TYR A 225 3.85 20.25 -2.83
N VAL A 226 3.64 20.59 -1.55
CA VAL A 226 2.85 19.76 -0.62
C VAL A 226 1.36 19.76 -0.93
N SER A 227 0.88 20.78 -1.66
CA SER A 227 -0.53 20.93 -2.08
C SER A 227 -0.90 20.22 -3.38
N THR A 228 0.06 19.64 -4.11
CA THR A 228 -0.27 18.93 -5.36
C THR A 228 -1.24 17.76 -5.12
N GLY A 229 -2.21 17.57 -6.02
CA GLY A 229 -3.40 16.71 -5.88
C GLY A 229 -3.31 15.56 -4.86
N ASN A 230 -2.69 14.44 -5.23
CA ASN A 230 -2.62 13.26 -4.35
C ASN A 230 -1.72 13.46 -3.12
N ARG A 231 -0.70 14.32 -3.20
CA ARG A 231 0.16 14.63 -2.05
C ARG A 231 -0.62 15.39 -0.98
N ARG A 232 -1.51 16.30 -1.37
CA ARG A 232 -2.41 16.99 -0.44
C ARG A 232 -3.32 15.98 0.27
N ILE A 233 -4.00 15.09 -0.46
CA ILE A 233 -4.86 14.06 0.17
C ILE A 233 -4.03 13.19 1.13
N PHE A 234 -2.83 12.79 0.71
CA PHE A 234 -1.94 11.98 1.52
C PHE A 234 -1.56 12.67 2.83
N ASN A 235 -1.06 13.91 2.76
CA ASN A 235 -0.71 14.69 3.94
C ASN A 235 -1.92 14.99 4.84
N GLN A 236 -3.14 15.00 4.30
CA GLN A 236 -4.37 15.16 5.09
C GLN A 236 -4.72 13.94 5.94
N MET A 237 -4.31 12.74 5.54
CA MET A 237 -4.50 11.54 6.36
C MET A 237 -3.51 11.49 7.54
N LEU A 238 -2.34 12.11 7.40
CA LEU A 238 -1.22 11.95 8.32
C LEU A 238 -1.19 13.00 9.43
N GLU A 239 -0.99 12.54 10.66
CA GLU A 239 -0.85 13.42 11.84
C GLU A 239 0.26 14.45 11.68
N ASN A 240 1.44 14.01 11.22
CA ASN A 240 2.59 14.87 10.96
C ASN A 240 2.64 15.35 9.50
N GLY A 241 1.59 15.13 8.70
CA GLY A 241 1.55 15.56 7.29
C GLY A 241 1.57 17.07 7.15
N ASP A 242 2.31 17.56 6.16
CA ASP A 242 2.41 19.00 5.88
C ASP A 242 1.23 19.44 5.02
N VAL A 243 0.33 20.26 5.59
CA VAL A 243 -0.93 20.64 4.94
C VAL A 243 -1.14 22.13 4.97
N ILE A 244 -0.94 22.69 3.78
CA ILE A 244 -1.12 24.09 3.44
C ILE A 244 -2.00 24.11 2.18
N PRO A 245 -3.03 24.97 2.07
CA PRO A 245 -3.76 25.60 3.19
C PRO A 245 -4.29 24.55 4.20
N PRO A 246 -4.89 24.97 5.33
CA PRO A 246 -5.48 24.05 6.31
C PRO A 246 -6.33 22.94 5.69
N ARG A 247 -6.49 21.84 6.43
CA ARG A 247 -7.18 20.63 5.99
C ARG A 247 -8.58 20.95 5.44
N ASP A 248 -8.93 20.24 4.38
CA ASP A 248 -10.23 20.34 3.71
C ASP A 248 -11.36 19.94 4.66
N GLU A 249 -12.57 20.41 4.34
CA GLU A 249 -13.79 19.97 5.01
C GLU A 249 -13.95 18.44 4.93
N GLY A 250 -14.32 17.82 6.06
CA GLY A 250 -14.39 16.37 6.22
C GLY A 250 -13.03 15.67 6.41
N ARG A 251 -11.92 16.42 6.35
CA ARG A 251 -10.55 15.92 6.55
C ARG A 251 -9.80 16.58 7.71
N GLU A 252 -10.51 17.31 8.58
CA GLU A 252 -9.95 18.16 9.63
C GLU A 252 -9.08 17.39 10.62
N ALA A 253 -9.47 16.16 10.96
CA ALA A 253 -8.69 15.29 11.82
C ALA A 253 -7.80 14.34 10.98
N PRO A 254 -6.49 14.27 11.23
CA PRO A 254 -5.68 13.18 10.70
C PRO A 254 -6.12 11.85 11.31
N VAL A 255 -5.92 10.76 10.57
CA VAL A 255 -6.37 9.41 10.96
C VAL A 255 -5.23 8.39 11.04
N LEU A 256 -4.13 8.65 10.34
CA LEU A 256 -2.97 7.78 10.25
C LEU A 256 -1.70 8.50 10.72
N TRP A 257 -0.67 7.73 11.04
CA TRP A 257 0.68 8.23 11.26
C TRP A 257 1.69 7.40 10.45
N ASP A 258 2.71 8.09 9.96
CA ASP A 258 3.77 7.52 9.13
C ASP A 258 4.85 6.89 10.02
N THR A 259 4.72 5.58 10.25
CA THR A 259 5.55 4.85 11.22
C THR A 259 7.04 5.01 10.95
N CYS A 260 7.47 4.90 9.69
CA CYS A 260 8.87 5.00 9.31
C CYS A 260 9.45 6.39 9.64
N ARG A 261 8.71 7.46 9.34
CA ARG A 261 9.18 8.82 9.66
C ARG A 261 9.11 9.16 11.14
N GLU A 262 8.27 8.49 11.92
CA GLU A 262 8.29 8.66 13.37
C GLU A 262 9.58 8.10 13.99
N PHE A 263 10.01 6.90 13.57
CA PHE A 263 11.27 6.32 14.05
C PHE A 263 12.50 6.98 13.43
N HIS A 264 12.37 7.56 12.23
CA HIS A 264 13.47 8.13 11.46
C HIS A 264 13.13 9.52 10.88
N PRO A 265 12.86 10.54 11.73
CA PRO A 265 12.31 11.82 11.29
C PRO A 265 13.25 12.63 10.39
N THR A 266 14.56 12.52 10.61
CA THR A 266 15.57 13.34 9.92
C THR A 266 16.49 12.54 9.00
N ARG A 267 16.34 11.21 8.93
CA ARG A 267 17.20 10.33 8.11
C ARG A 267 16.91 10.58 6.62
N LYS A 268 17.88 11.15 5.91
CA LYS A 268 17.83 11.34 4.46
C LYS A 268 18.13 10.03 3.72
N GLY A 269 17.78 9.94 2.44
CA GLY A 269 18.12 8.81 1.58
C GLY A 269 17.27 7.55 1.79
N MET A 270 16.18 7.65 2.55
CA MET A 270 15.24 6.55 2.85
C MET A 270 14.29 6.30 1.68
N TYR A 271 14.81 5.90 0.52
CA TYR A 271 14.00 5.68 -0.70
C TYR A 271 13.63 4.21 -0.87
N THR A 272 12.54 3.95 -1.58
CA THR A 272 11.96 2.60 -1.78
C THR A 272 11.76 2.27 -3.26
N HIS A 273 11.87 3.29 -4.12
CA HIS A 273 11.75 3.18 -5.56
C HIS A 273 12.84 4.00 -6.26
N TRP A 274 13.44 3.41 -7.31
CA TRP A 274 14.48 4.01 -8.15
C TRP A 274 14.17 3.76 -9.63
N GLU A 275 14.28 4.79 -10.47
CA GLU A 275 14.04 4.65 -11.91
C GLU A 275 15.10 3.76 -12.56
N GLN A 276 14.64 2.66 -13.15
CA GLN A 276 15.52 1.66 -13.75
C GLN A 276 16.16 2.14 -15.06
N LYS A 277 15.45 2.95 -15.87
CA LYS A 277 15.94 3.40 -17.19
C LYS A 277 17.21 4.23 -17.12
N ILE A 278 17.41 4.94 -16.01
CA ILE A 278 18.60 5.78 -15.78
C ILE A 278 19.56 5.15 -14.77
N ASN A 279 19.33 3.90 -14.37
CA ASN A 279 20.12 3.20 -13.35
C ASN A 279 20.31 4.04 -12.07
N ALA A 280 19.20 4.55 -11.52
CA ALA A 280 19.23 5.53 -10.44
C ALA A 280 19.67 4.96 -9.07
N ARG A 281 19.57 3.63 -8.90
CA ARG A 281 19.75 2.94 -7.61
C ARG A 281 21.16 3.01 -7.03
N PRO A 282 22.27 2.78 -7.77
CA PRO A 282 23.62 2.88 -7.21
C PRO A 282 23.96 4.27 -6.66
N GLY A 283 23.37 5.33 -7.22
CA GLY A 283 23.49 6.70 -6.72
C GLY A 283 22.51 7.07 -5.61
N ASN A 284 21.70 6.10 -5.15
CA ASN A 284 20.56 6.29 -4.27
C ASN A 284 19.65 7.44 -4.69
N PHE A 285 19.40 7.57 -5.99
CA PHE A 285 18.56 8.62 -6.54
C PHE A 285 17.13 8.11 -6.70
N GLY A 286 16.33 8.26 -5.64
CA GLY A 286 15.00 7.64 -5.57
C GLY A 286 13.97 8.47 -4.83
N SER A 287 12.82 7.83 -4.60
CA SER A 287 11.71 8.36 -3.81
C SER A 287 11.21 7.32 -2.82
N ARG A 288 10.68 7.77 -1.68
CA ARG A 288 9.92 6.95 -0.73
C ARG A 288 8.45 7.02 -1.08
N ILE A 289 7.92 5.94 -1.64
CA ILE A 289 6.52 5.85 -2.07
C ILE A 289 5.79 4.62 -1.50
N ASP A 290 6.51 3.77 -0.79
CA ASP A 290 6.00 2.59 -0.13
C ASP A 290 5.92 2.83 1.38
N PHE A 291 4.77 2.50 1.97
CA PHE A 291 4.47 2.88 3.35
C PHE A 291 3.88 1.74 4.16
N VAL A 292 4.13 1.80 5.48
CA VAL A 292 3.35 1.13 6.52
C VAL A 292 2.81 2.24 7.43
N LEU A 293 1.52 2.53 7.31
CA LEU A 293 0.83 3.56 8.08
C LEU A 293 -0.14 2.87 9.03
N CYS A 294 -0.26 3.38 10.25
CA CYS A 294 -1.19 2.83 11.23
C CYS A 294 -2.13 3.92 11.71
N SER A 295 -3.29 3.55 12.28
CA SER A 295 -4.12 4.48 13.02
C SER A 295 -3.33 5.15 14.14
N ILE A 296 -3.60 6.43 14.41
CA ILE A 296 -2.93 7.18 15.49
C ILE A 296 -3.09 6.49 16.85
N SER A 297 -4.22 5.83 17.08
CA SER A 297 -4.49 5.04 18.30
C SER A 297 -3.62 3.77 18.45
N MET A 298 -2.81 3.44 17.45
CA MET A 298 -1.89 2.29 17.46
C MET A 298 -0.43 2.69 17.72
N LYS A 299 -0.14 3.95 18.08
CA LYS A 299 1.23 4.42 18.34
C LYS A 299 2.02 3.53 19.28
N GLU A 300 1.42 3.15 20.41
CA GLU A 300 2.05 2.30 21.43
C GLU A 300 2.20 0.83 21.00
N TRP A 301 1.57 0.41 19.89
CA TRP A 301 1.65 -0.97 19.41
C TRP A 301 2.87 -1.20 18.52
N VAL A 302 3.38 -0.14 17.89
CA VAL A 302 4.46 -0.23 16.90
C VAL A 302 5.80 -0.11 17.61
N GLN A 303 6.64 -1.14 17.49
CA GLN A 303 7.93 -1.19 18.17
C GLN A 303 9.09 -0.59 17.36
N SER A 304 9.06 -0.73 16.03
CA SER A 304 10.11 -0.21 15.13
C SER A 304 9.69 -0.31 13.67
N ALA A 305 9.92 0.72 12.85
CA ALA A 305 9.68 0.67 11.40
C ALA A 305 10.87 1.23 10.62
N ASP A 306 11.29 0.52 9.56
CA ASP A 306 12.43 0.93 8.73
C ASP A 306 12.31 0.37 7.30
N ILE A 307 13.24 0.78 6.43
CA ILE A 307 13.38 0.24 5.08
C ILE A 307 14.38 -0.92 5.11
N GLN A 308 14.04 -2.02 4.45
CA GLN A 308 14.96 -3.15 4.28
C GLN A 308 15.86 -2.94 3.07
N GLU A 309 16.85 -2.07 3.25
CA GLU A 309 17.86 -1.81 2.24
C GLU A 309 18.59 -3.11 1.86
N GLY A 310 18.68 -3.42 0.56
CA GLY A 310 19.54 -4.50 0.06
C GLY A 310 18.84 -5.79 -0.34
N LEU A 311 17.52 -5.81 -0.50
CA LEU A 311 16.78 -6.97 -1.05
C LEU A 311 17.03 -7.23 -2.55
N MET A 312 18.20 -6.86 -3.06
CA MET A 312 18.70 -7.09 -4.42
C MET A 312 20.14 -7.63 -4.44
N VAL A 313 20.52 -8.44 -3.43
CA VAL A 313 21.81 -9.17 -3.21
C VAL A 313 22.46 -8.75 -1.87
N SER A 314 22.75 -9.77 -1.04
CA SER A 314 23.53 -9.79 0.22
C SER A 314 22.72 -9.86 1.53
N VAL A 315 23.14 -10.81 2.38
CA VAL A 315 22.57 -11.31 3.64
C VAL A 315 22.87 -10.37 4.83
N VAL A 316 21.97 -10.28 5.85
CA VAL A 316 22.17 -10.36 7.35
C VAL A 316 20.94 -9.74 8.11
N PRO A 317 20.48 -10.28 9.29
CA PRO A 317 19.24 -9.88 10.03
C PRO A 317 19.51 -8.96 11.27
N PRO A 318 18.55 -8.56 12.16
CA PRO A 318 17.11 -8.92 12.27
C PRO A 318 16.07 -7.78 12.51
N GLY A 319 14.79 -8.12 12.27
CA GLY A 319 13.57 -7.71 13.02
C GLY A 319 13.01 -6.28 12.91
N ARG A 320 12.14 -5.96 11.93
CA ARG A 320 11.52 -4.61 11.74
C ARG A 320 10.18 -4.66 10.96
N TYR A 321 9.28 -3.68 11.09
CA TYR A 321 8.36 -3.42 9.98
C TYR A 321 9.21 -3.04 8.78
N THR A 322 9.12 -3.79 7.69
CA THR A 322 10.04 -3.68 6.56
C THR A 322 9.29 -3.31 5.30
N VAL A 323 9.62 -2.17 4.73
CA VAL A 323 9.34 -1.91 3.32
C VAL A 323 10.48 -2.53 2.53
N SER A 324 10.17 -3.41 1.59
CA SER A 324 11.17 -4.06 0.73
C SER A 324 11.24 -3.41 -0.64
N ASP A 325 12.47 -3.29 -1.13
CA ASP A 325 12.88 -2.44 -2.26
C ASP A 325 12.37 -2.92 -3.64
N GLN A 326 11.90 -1.98 -4.46
CA GLN A 326 11.75 -2.18 -5.93
C GLN A 326 13.07 -2.06 -6.69
#